data_AF-A0AA40EAR3-F1
#
_entry.id   AF-A0AA40EAR3-F1
#
_cell.length_a   1.000
_cell.length_b   1.000
_cell.length_c   1.000
_cell.angle_alpha   90.00
_cell.angle_beta   90.00
_cell.angle_gamma   90.00
#
_symmetry.space_group_name_H-M   'P 1'
#
loop_
_entity.id
_entity.type
_entity.pdbx_description
1 polymer ?
#
loop_
_entity_poly.entity_id
_entity_poly.type
_entity_poly.pdbx_seq_one_letter_code
_entity_poly.pdbx_strand_id
1 'polypeptide(L)'
;MSRRPVIVLSKPIKLRDHKERQRKADEDDELLADDNIDKERFRVWQTMRLFVEKYKGENFYRIWLGLCKDQKREKTIIRSYFRDYVESSQKTRPAFENGDDESQSIQTITRTKTVISHWRNLVVEADNTILREKRRDDPSIRGLWKLRWDKGDSRDSSVADISNFCVALYLTLVPAGLGFRPGSLMKFRYKHIRLLVVPDPENPSQNTIVAEITITYDKLQMADARA
;
A
#
# COMPACT_ATOMS: atom_id res chain seq x y z
N MET A 1 -55.83 -37.36 -17.92
CA MET A 1 -55.13 -37.02 -16.65
C MET A 1 -53.75 -37.66 -16.66
N SER A 2 -52.70 -36.88 -16.94
CA SER A 2 -51.32 -37.37 -17.12
C SER A 2 -50.50 -37.09 -15.86
N ARG A 3 -50.03 -38.16 -15.19
CA ARG A 3 -49.12 -38.06 -14.03
C ARG A 3 -47.70 -37.86 -14.56
N ARG A 4 -47.09 -36.69 -14.29
CA ARG A 4 -45.66 -36.47 -14.52
C ARG A 4 -44.83 -37.18 -13.43
N PRO A 5 -43.70 -37.82 -13.76
CA PRO A 5 -42.84 -38.43 -12.75
C PRO A 5 -42.00 -37.35 -12.06
N VAL A 6 -41.90 -37.43 -10.73
CA VAL A 6 -40.97 -36.64 -9.92
C VAL A 6 -39.60 -37.31 -9.99
N ILE A 7 -38.62 -36.65 -10.60
CA ILE A 7 -37.24 -37.11 -10.60
C ILE A 7 -36.58 -36.58 -9.32
N VAL A 8 -36.33 -37.47 -8.36
CA VAL A 8 -35.53 -37.17 -7.18
C VAL A 8 -34.05 -37.38 -7.54
N LEU A 9 -33.34 -36.29 -7.83
CA LEU A 9 -31.88 -36.30 -7.91
C LEU A 9 -31.28 -36.01 -6.53
N SER A 10 -31.08 -37.05 -5.73
CA SER A 10 -30.28 -36.97 -4.51
C SER A 10 -29.26 -38.10 -4.47
N LYS A 11 -28.14 -37.91 -5.17
CA LYS A 11 -26.89 -38.57 -4.78
C LYS A 11 -26.15 -37.62 -3.84
N PRO A 12 -25.90 -37.99 -2.57
CA PRO A 12 -25.09 -37.16 -1.68
C PRO A 12 -23.67 -37.12 -2.25
N ILE A 13 -23.21 -35.93 -2.64
CA ILE A 13 -21.80 -35.67 -2.90
C ILE A 13 -21.06 -36.05 -1.62
N LYS A 14 -20.20 -37.06 -1.70
CA LYS A 14 -19.48 -37.55 -0.51
C LYS A 14 -18.68 -36.37 0.04
N LEU A 15 -18.95 -35.99 1.29
CA LEU A 15 -18.33 -34.87 2.02
C LEU A 15 -16.79 -34.91 1.98
N ARG A 16 -16.22 -36.10 1.75
CA ARG A 16 -14.78 -36.36 1.57
C ARG A 16 -14.21 -35.73 0.29
N ASP A 17 -14.95 -35.80 -0.82
CA ASP A 17 -14.52 -35.26 -2.12
C ASP A 17 -14.57 -33.73 -2.13
N HIS A 18 -15.42 -33.12 -1.29
CA HIS A 18 -15.49 -31.67 -1.16
C HIS A 18 -14.31 -31.11 -0.37
N LYS A 19 -13.93 -31.74 0.75
CA LYS A 19 -12.76 -31.34 1.54
C LYS A 19 -11.45 -31.47 0.77
N GLU A 20 -11.32 -32.51 -0.04
CA GLU A 20 -10.11 -32.73 -0.85
C GLU A 20 -10.02 -31.75 -2.02
N ARG A 21 -11.15 -31.36 -2.61
CA ARG A 21 -11.21 -30.27 -3.60
C ARG A 21 -10.91 -28.90 -2.98
N GLN A 22 -11.40 -28.63 -1.76
CA GLN A 22 -11.08 -27.41 -1.04
C GLN A 22 -9.58 -27.34 -0.74
N ARG A 23 -8.99 -28.41 -0.19
CA ARG A 23 -7.55 -28.44 0.09
C ARG A 23 -6.71 -28.22 -1.16
N LYS A 24 -7.08 -28.84 -2.28
CA LYS A 24 -6.38 -28.65 -3.55
C LYS A 24 -6.55 -27.22 -4.10
N ALA A 25 -7.74 -26.63 -3.97
CA ALA A 25 -7.97 -25.24 -4.37
C ALA A 25 -7.18 -24.26 -3.48
N ASP A 26 -7.07 -24.54 -2.19
CA ASP A 26 -6.28 -23.75 -1.25
C ASP A 26 -4.77 -23.86 -1.57
N GLU A 27 -4.28 -25.07 -1.87
CA GLU A 27 -2.89 -25.32 -2.32
C GLU A 27 -2.59 -24.61 -3.66
N ASP A 28 -3.51 -24.66 -4.61
CA ASP A 28 -3.37 -24.00 -5.91
C ASP A 28 -3.40 -22.46 -5.78
N ASP A 29 -4.25 -21.89 -4.90
CA ASP A 29 -4.31 -20.45 -4.63
C ASP A 29 -3.05 -19.94 -3.90
N GLU A 30 -2.51 -20.73 -2.95
CA GLU A 30 -1.26 -20.44 -2.26
C GLU A 30 -0.06 -20.43 -3.23
N LEU A 31 0.01 -21.43 -4.12
CA LEU A 31 1.03 -21.52 -5.16
C LEU A 31 0.96 -20.30 -6.11
N LEU A 32 -0.23 -19.93 -6.56
CA LEU A 32 -0.45 -18.78 -7.44
C LEU A 32 -0.09 -17.45 -6.76
N ALA A 33 -0.36 -17.33 -5.46
CA ALA A 33 0.01 -16.16 -4.68
C ALA A 33 1.54 -16.00 -4.60
N ASP A 34 2.28 -17.09 -4.37
CA ASP A 34 3.74 -17.09 -4.29
C ASP A 34 4.37 -16.71 -5.64
N ASP A 35 3.85 -17.28 -6.72
CA ASP A 35 4.26 -17.00 -8.11
C ASP A 35 4.10 -15.52 -8.49
N ASN A 36 3.03 -14.88 -8.00
CA ASN A 36 2.75 -13.47 -8.24
C ASN A 36 3.64 -12.57 -7.38
N ILE A 37 3.92 -12.97 -6.14
CA ILE A 37 4.84 -12.27 -5.24
C ILE A 37 6.25 -12.25 -5.83
N ASP A 38 6.72 -13.37 -6.37
CA ASP A 38 8.05 -13.46 -6.97
C ASP A 38 8.19 -12.64 -8.26
N LYS A 39 7.16 -12.66 -9.12
CA LYS A 39 7.11 -11.79 -10.31
C LYS A 39 7.17 -10.31 -9.93
N GLU A 40 6.42 -9.92 -8.90
CA GLU A 40 6.41 -8.54 -8.43
C GLU A 40 7.75 -8.15 -7.80
N ARG A 41 8.34 -9.00 -6.95
CA ARG A 41 9.67 -8.78 -6.38
C ARG A 41 10.73 -8.60 -7.46
N PHE A 42 10.71 -9.45 -8.49
CA PHE A 42 11.63 -9.33 -9.62
C PHE A 42 11.47 -8.00 -10.35
N ARG A 43 10.24 -7.56 -10.64
CA ARG A 43 9.97 -6.27 -11.28
C ARG A 43 10.46 -5.09 -10.45
N VAL A 44 10.16 -5.12 -9.16
CA VAL A 44 10.59 -4.11 -8.19
C VAL A 44 12.12 -4.01 -8.14
N TRP A 45 12.80 -5.17 -8.09
CA TRP A 45 14.26 -5.27 -8.12
C TRP A 45 14.88 -4.68 -9.39
N GLN A 46 14.38 -5.07 -10.57
CA GLN A 46 14.90 -4.56 -11.85
C GLN A 46 14.66 -3.06 -12.00
N THR A 47 13.50 -2.57 -11.57
CA THR A 47 13.18 -1.13 -11.63
C THR A 47 14.16 -0.32 -10.80
N MET A 48 14.44 -0.76 -9.57
CA MET A 48 15.42 -0.08 -8.72
C MET A 48 16.84 -0.19 -9.28
N ARG A 49 17.22 -1.35 -9.80
CA ARG A 49 18.53 -1.54 -10.44
C ARG A 49 18.71 -0.55 -11.60
N LEU A 50 17.73 -0.45 -12.49
CA LEU A 50 17.74 0.50 -13.59
C LEU A 50 17.84 1.94 -13.09
N PHE A 51 17.08 2.31 -12.05
CA PHE A 51 17.18 3.63 -11.43
C PHE A 51 18.62 3.95 -11.00
N VAL A 52 19.25 3.02 -10.27
CA VAL A 52 20.59 3.25 -9.71
C VAL A 52 21.68 3.23 -10.79
N GLU A 53 21.68 2.22 -11.65
CA GLU A 53 22.74 2.04 -12.65
C GLU A 53 22.60 3.01 -13.82
N LYS A 54 21.38 3.19 -14.34
CA LYS A 54 21.14 3.98 -15.55
C LYS A 54 20.92 5.46 -15.27
N TYR A 55 20.13 5.79 -14.24
CA TYR A 55 19.75 7.19 -13.99
C TYR A 55 20.67 7.89 -12.99
N LYS A 56 21.22 7.16 -12.02
CA LYS A 56 22.19 7.73 -11.06
C LYS A 56 23.65 7.44 -11.43
N GLY A 57 23.92 6.49 -12.32
CA GLY A 57 25.29 6.11 -12.70
C GLY A 57 26.07 5.48 -11.55
N GLU A 58 25.38 4.92 -10.56
CA GLU A 58 25.96 4.37 -9.34
C GLU A 58 26.00 2.84 -9.40
N ASN A 59 26.89 2.23 -8.61
CA ASN A 59 26.99 0.78 -8.56
C ASN A 59 25.92 0.21 -7.61
N PHE A 60 24.93 -0.48 -8.18
CA PHE A 60 23.81 -1.06 -7.43
C PHE A 60 24.25 -2.01 -6.31
N TYR A 61 25.27 -2.83 -6.54
CA TYR A 61 25.82 -3.73 -5.53
C TYR A 61 26.40 -2.96 -4.32
N ARG A 62 27.14 -1.89 -4.58
CA ARG A 62 27.74 -1.05 -3.52
C ARG A 62 26.68 -0.36 -2.66
N ILE A 63 25.55 0.04 -3.22
CA ILE A 63 24.46 0.67 -2.45
C ILE A 63 24.00 -0.25 -1.32
N TRP A 64 23.72 -1.51 -1.63
CA TRP A 64 23.25 -2.48 -0.64
C TRP A 64 24.29 -2.78 0.43
N LEU A 65 25.57 -2.87 0.06
CA LEU A 65 26.64 -3.04 1.04
C LEU A 65 26.85 -1.81 1.93
N GLY A 66 26.69 -0.61 1.38
CA GLY A 66 26.80 0.63 2.14
C GLY A 66 25.63 0.83 3.12
N LEU A 67 24.42 0.36 2.77
CA LEU A 67 23.28 0.31 3.69
C LEU A 67 23.55 -0.59 4.91
N CYS A 68 24.23 -1.73 4.72
CA CYS A 68 24.66 -2.57 5.84
C CYS A 68 25.64 -1.86 6.79
N LYS A 69 26.38 -0.87 6.27
CA LYS A 69 27.33 -0.03 7.04
C LYS A 69 26.72 1.29 7.49
N ASP A 70 25.42 1.44 7.34
CA ASP A 70 24.65 2.63 7.71
C ASP A 70 25.11 3.94 7.05
N GLN A 71 25.62 3.85 5.82
CA GLN A 71 26.17 5.01 5.13
C GLN A 71 25.08 5.96 4.61
N LYS A 72 25.26 7.27 4.89
CA LYS A 72 24.27 8.32 4.58
C LYS A 72 24.03 8.53 3.08
N ARG A 73 25.08 8.35 2.26
CA ARG A 73 24.99 8.54 0.80
C ARG A 73 24.05 7.52 0.18
N GLU A 74 24.20 6.27 0.57
CA GLU A 74 23.44 5.13 0.08
C GLU A 74 21.97 5.25 0.52
N LYS A 75 21.72 5.60 1.79
CA LYS A 75 20.36 5.98 2.25
C LYS A 75 19.74 7.06 1.37
N THR A 76 20.50 8.10 1.02
CA THR A 76 20.00 9.21 0.18
C THR A 76 19.62 8.75 -1.23
N ILE A 77 20.39 7.83 -1.83
CA ILE A 77 20.06 7.23 -3.13
C ILE A 77 18.76 6.44 -3.04
N ILE A 78 18.58 5.61 -2.01
CA ILE A 78 17.32 4.87 -1.79
C ILE A 78 16.14 5.82 -1.60
N ARG A 79 16.31 6.87 -0.79
CA ARG A 79 15.27 7.89 -0.58
C ARG A 79 14.89 8.60 -1.88
N SER A 80 15.88 8.92 -2.74
CA SER A 80 15.63 9.49 -4.07
C SER A 80 14.85 8.53 -4.96
N TYR A 81 15.13 7.23 -4.91
CA TYR A 81 14.37 6.22 -5.64
C TYR A 81 12.91 6.19 -5.19
N PHE A 82 12.64 6.18 -3.89
CA PHE A 82 11.26 6.17 -3.40
C PHE A 82 10.50 7.46 -3.70
N ARG A 83 11.19 8.60 -3.69
CA ARG A 83 10.61 9.87 -4.15
C ARG A 83 10.15 9.75 -5.60
N ASP A 84 11.05 9.33 -6.49
CA ASP A 84 10.75 9.14 -7.91
C ASP A 84 9.64 8.11 -8.13
N TYR A 85 9.66 6.99 -7.41
CA TYR A 85 8.62 5.97 -7.46
C TYR A 85 7.24 6.50 -7.07
N VAL A 86 7.15 7.34 -6.03
CA VAL A 86 5.88 7.94 -5.61
C VAL A 86 5.46 9.03 -6.61
N GLU A 87 6.34 9.93 -6.99
CA GLU A 87 6.04 11.05 -7.90
C GLU A 87 5.62 10.56 -9.30
N SER A 88 6.32 9.55 -9.85
CA SER A 88 5.98 8.93 -11.14
C SER A 88 4.68 8.12 -11.14
N SER A 89 4.11 7.82 -9.97
CA SER A 89 2.83 7.11 -9.88
C SER A 89 1.60 8.02 -10.10
N GLN A 90 1.81 9.31 -10.36
CA GLN A 90 0.77 10.21 -10.79
C GLN A 90 0.29 9.85 -12.20
N LYS A 91 -1.01 9.65 -12.35
CA LYS A 91 -1.65 9.45 -13.65
C LYS A 91 -2.64 10.56 -13.92
N THR A 92 -2.50 11.17 -15.08
CA THR A 92 -3.48 12.10 -15.63
C THR A 92 -4.76 11.33 -15.98
N ARG A 93 -5.89 11.69 -15.38
CA ARG A 93 -7.21 11.20 -15.78
C ARG A 93 -8.06 12.35 -16.29
N PRO A 94 -8.85 12.15 -17.35
CA PRO A 94 -9.85 13.13 -17.76
C PRO A 94 -10.84 13.31 -16.61
N ALA A 95 -11.03 14.53 -16.13
CA ALA A 95 -12.15 14.83 -15.24
C ALA A 95 -13.29 15.38 -16.10
N PHE A 96 -14.31 14.54 -16.31
CA PHE A 96 -15.51 14.92 -17.05
C PHE A 96 -16.43 15.88 -16.26
N GLU A 97 -15.91 16.61 -15.27
CA GLU A 97 -16.74 17.38 -14.33
C GLU A 97 -17.07 18.79 -14.77
N ASN A 98 -16.27 19.39 -15.66
CA ASN A 98 -16.54 20.70 -16.26
C ASN A 98 -16.39 20.53 -17.77
N GLY A 99 -17.33 21.04 -18.57
CA GLY A 99 -17.43 20.80 -20.02
C GLY A 99 -16.24 21.26 -20.88
N ASP A 100 -15.10 21.62 -20.29
CA ASP A 100 -13.84 21.88 -20.96
C ASP A 100 -12.76 21.03 -20.29
N ASP A 101 -12.05 20.25 -21.10
CA ASP A 101 -10.94 19.30 -20.91
C ASP A 101 -10.01 19.44 -19.65
N GLU A 102 -10.57 19.44 -18.44
CA GLU A 102 -9.80 19.51 -17.20
C GLU A 102 -9.30 18.11 -16.80
N SER A 103 -8.05 17.82 -17.14
CA SER A 103 -7.37 16.62 -16.67
C SER A 103 -6.95 16.75 -15.19
N GLN A 104 -7.37 15.81 -14.35
CA GLN A 104 -6.91 15.71 -12.95
C GLN A 104 -5.73 14.76 -12.82
N SER A 105 -4.65 15.20 -12.15
CA SER A 105 -3.55 14.31 -11.76
C SER A 105 -3.96 13.51 -10.54
N ILE A 106 -4.08 12.19 -10.68
CA ILE A 106 -4.45 11.28 -9.61
C ILE A 106 -3.23 10.44 -9.21
N GLN A 107 -2.86 10.51 -7.94
CA GLN A 107 -1.86 9.64 -7.35
C GLN A 107 -2.37 8.19 -7.30
N THR A 108 -1.70 7.26 -8.00
CA THR A 108 -2.12 5.84 -7.98
C THR A 108 -1.67 5.08 -6.75
N ILE A 109 -0.55 5.48 -6.13
CA ILE A 109 -0.14 4.97 -4.83
C ILE A 109 -0.92 5.71 -3.74
N THR A 110 -2.02 5.08 -3.31
CA THR A 110 -2.96 5.65 -2.34
C THR A 110 -2.77 5.13 -0.91
N ARG A 111 -1.81 4.24 -0.66
CA ARG A 111 -1.59 3.62 0.65
C ARG A 111 -0.11 3.58 1.00
N THR A 112 0.23 3.99 2.22
CA THR A 112 1.59 3.86 2.77
C THR A 112 2.08 2.42 2.77
N LYS A 113 1.16 1.46 3.01
CA LYS A 113 1.46 0.02 2.99
C LYS A 113 2.06 -0.42 1.65
N THR A 114 1.67 0.18 0.53
CA THR A 114 2.22 -0.15 -0.79
C THR A 114 3.71 0.20 -0.88
N VAL A 115 4.10 1.40 -0.45
CA VAL A 115 5.50 1.85 -0.45
C VAL A 115 6.35 1.03 0.52
N ILE A 116 5.81 0.71 1.71
CA ILE A 116 6.49 -0.15 2.68
C ILE A 116 6.65 -1.58 2.16
N SER A 117 5.63 -2.14 1.49
CA SER A 117 5.72 -3.47 0.89
C SER A 117 6.77 -3.50 -0.21
N HIS A 118 6.84 -2.45 -1.03
CA HIS A 118 7.88 -2.27 -2.04
C HIS A 118 9.28 -2.27 -1.42
N TRP A 119 9.47 -1.53 -0.33
CA TRP A 119 10.73 -1.54 0.42
C TRP A 119 11.09 -2.91 0.98
N ARG A 120 10.12 -3.62 1.57
CA ARG A 120 10.34 -4.98 2.08
C ARG A 120 10.76 -5.95 0.98
N ASN A 121 10.09 -5.92 -0.17
CA ASN A 121 10.43 -6.76 -1.31
C ASN A 121 11.87 -6.53 -1.77
N LEU A 122 12.31 -5.27 -1.84
CA LEU A 122 13.69 -4.93 -2.18
C LEU A 122 14.70 -5.46 -1.16
N VAL A 123 14.42 -5.33 0.14
CA VAL A 123 15.32 -5.83 1.19
C VAL A 123 15.42 -7.35 1.15
N VAL A 124 14.30 -8.05 0.93
CA VAL A 124 14.28 -9.52 0.78
C VAL A 124 15.09 -9.95 -0.44
N GLU A 125 14.92 -9.28 -1.57
CA GLU A 125 15.72 -9.56 -2.77
C GLU A 125 17.21 -9.29 -2.57
N ALA A 126 17.56 -8.18 -1.92
CA ALA A 126 18.94 -7.88 -1.60
C ALA A 126 19.56 -8.94 -0.69
N ASP A 127 18.79 -9.44 0.28
CA ASP A 127 19.23 -10.51 1.16
C ASP A 127 19.48 -11.81 0.39
N ASN A 128 18.56 -12.17 -0.51
CA ASN A 128 18.63 -13.39 -1.33
C ASN A 128 19.69 -13.33 -2.43
N THR A 129 20.12 -12.15 -2.85
CA THR A 129 21.09 -11.98 -3.94
C THR A 129 22.44 -11.52 -3.39
N ILE A 130 22.59 -10.21 -3.25
CA ILE A 130 23.85 -9.51 -2.95
C ILE A 130 24.41 -9.90 -1.59
N LEU A 131 23.58 -9.88 -0.54
CA LEU A 131 24.04 -10.10 0.82
C LEU A 131 24.32 -11.58 1.09
N ARG A 132 23.50 -12.50 0.53
CA ARG A 132 23.76 -13.94 0.62
C ARG A 132 25.09 -14.31 -0.01
N GLU A 133 25.38 -13.79 -1.20
CA GLU A 133 26.67 -14.00 -1.86
C GLU A 133 27.81 -13.44 -1.01
N LYS A 134 27.69 -12.20 -0.52
CA LYS A 134 28.73 -11.57 0.31
C LYS A 134 28.99 -12.30 1.63
N ARG A 135 27.94 -12.88 2.25
CA ARG A 135 28.06 -13.73 3.45
C ARG A 135 28.75 -15.05 3.18
N ARG A 136 28.65 -15.58 1.96
CA ARG A 136 29.37 -16.79 1.54
C ARG A 136 30.85 -16.50 1.40
N ASP A 137 31.19 -15.34 0.84
CA ASP A 137 32.59 -14.95 0.59
C ASP A 137 33.31 -14.53 1.88
N ASP A 138 32.62 -13.86 2.81
CA ASP A 138 33.19 -13.39 4.08
C ASP A 138 32.45 -13.98 5.32
N PRO A 139 32.67 -15.26 5.68
CA PRO A 139 31.95 -15.92 6.77
C PRO A 139 32.18 -15.32 8.16
N SER A 140 33.34 -14.67 8.38
CA SER A 140 33.76 -14.11 9.66
C SER A 140 32.94 -12.89 10.10
N ILE A 141 32.39 -12.13 9.14
CA ILE A 141 31.64 -10.89 9.38
C ILE A 141 30.19 -10.96 8.89
N ARG A 142 29.60 -12.17 8.84
CA ARG A 142 28.23 -12.41 8.36
C ARG A 142 27.16 -11.54 9.04
N GLY A 143 27.38 -11.16 10.31
CA GLY A 143 26.46 -10.31 11.05
C GLY A 143 26.38 -8.86 10.53
N LEU A 144 27.42 -8.38 9.84
CA LEU A 144 27.44 -7.04 9.23
C LEU A 144 26.60 -7.03 7.94
N TRP A 145 26.66 -8.08 7.15
CA TRP A 145 25.95 -8.22 5.87
C TRP A 145 24.50 -8.65 6.06
N LYS A 146 23.80 -8.03 7.00
CA LYS A 146 22.38 -8.27 7.27
C LYS A 146 21.69 -6.94 7.53
N LEU A 147 20.62 -6.68 6.78
CA LEU A 147 19.74 -5.55 7.02
C LEU A 147 18.77 -5.90 8.16
N ARG A 148 18.92 -5.26 9.32
CA ARG A 148 18.12 -5.57 10.52
C ARG A 148 16.78 -4.83 10.51
N TRP A 149 15.70 -5.61 10.62
CA TRP A 149 14.35 -5.15 10.96
C TRP A 149 14.08 -5.30 12.46
N ASP A 150 15.04 -4.97 13.34
CA ASP A 150 14.83 -5.23 14.76
C ASP A 150 13.76 -4.31 15.35
N LYS A 151 12.85 -4.92 16.13
CA LYS A 151 11.75 -4.25 16.85
C LYS A 151 12.20 -3.56 18.14
N GLY A 152 13.48 -3.67 18.51
CA GLY A 152 13.96 -3.44 19.88
C GLY A 152 14.47 -2.03 20.20
N ASP A 153 15.36 -1.44 19.41
CA ASP A 153 15.98 -0.16 19.80
C ASP A 153 16.65 0.61 18.64
N SER A 154 16.41 0.17 17.41
CA SER A 154 17.16 0.65 16.25
C SER A 154 16.38 1.73 15.50
N ARG A 155 16.19 2.90 16.12
CA ARG A 155 15.79 4.10 15.36
C ARG A 155 16.83 4.50 14.30
N ASP A 156 18.05 3.97 14.41
CA ASP A 156 19.20 4.35 13.55
C ASP A 156 19.54 3.35 12.43
N SER A 157 18.89 2.17 12.33
CA SER A 157 19.19 1.28 11.20
C SER A 157 18.72 1.89 9.89
N SER A 158 19.52 1.70 8.84
CA SER A 158 19.15 2.05 7.46
C SER A 158 17.75 1.59 7.07
N VAL A 159 17.34 0.41 7.54
CA VAL A 159 16.01 -0.14 7.24
C VAL A 159 14.89 0.63 7.93
N ALA A 160 15.04 0.95 9.21
CA ALA A 160 14.07 1.74 9.96
C ALA A 160 14.01 3.18 9.45
N ASP A 161 15.17 3.78 9.17
CA ASP A 161 15.32 5.11 8.61
C ASP A 161 14.59 5.25 7.25
N ILE A 162 14.85 4.33 6.31
CA ILE A 162 14.20 4.33 5.00
C ILE A 162 12.69 4.07 5.15
N SER A 163 12.29 3.19 6.07
CA SER A 163 10.87 2.94 6.34
C SER A 163 10.16 4.20 6.85
N ASN A 164 10.76 4.91 7.81
CA ASN A 164 10.24 6.16 8.34
C ASN A 164 10.17 7.23 7.25
N PHE A 165 11.18 7.31 6.39
CA PHE A 165 11.17 8.18 5.22
C PHE A 165 10.00 7.86 4.29
N CYS A 166 9.74 6.60 3.95
CA CYS A 166 8.61 6.20 3.11
C CYS A 166 7.25 6.60 3.71
N VAL A 167 7.10 6.48 5.03
CA VAL A 167 5.90 6.94 5.73
C VAL A 167 5.76 8.47 5.64
N ALA A 168 6.82 9.20 5.95
CA ALA A 168 6.82 10.67 5.88
C ALA A 168 6.59 11.20 4.45
N LEU A 169 7.20 10.56 3.45
CA LEU A 169 7.02 10.88 2.04
C LEU A 169 5.55 10.72 1.63
N TYR A 170 4.91 9.61 2.03
CA TYR A 170 3.49 9.42 1.78
C TYR A 170 2.63 10.49 2.46
N LEU A 171 2.87 10.77 3.75
CA LEU A 171 2.11 11.78 4.50
C LEU A 171 2.30 13.20 3.97
N THR A 172 3.37 13.49 3.24
CA THR A 172 3.64 14.82 2.67
C THR A 172 3.14 14.96 1.24
N LEU A 173 3.41 13.98 0.37
CA LEU A 173 3.08 14.07 -1.05
C LEU A 173 1.62 13.70 -1.36
N VAL A 174 1.03 12.75 -0.63
CA VAL A 174 -0.31 12.24 -0.98
C VAL A 174 -1.44 13.18 -0.56
N PRO A 175 -1.40 13.87 0.60
CA PRO A 175 -2.38 14.92 0.90
C PRO A 175 -2.29 16.12 -0.04
N ALA A 176 -1.10 16.40 -0.61
CA ALA A 176 -0.93 17.43 -1.63
C ALA A 176 -1.61 17.06 -2.97
N GLY A 177 -1.69 15.77 -3.30
CA GLY A 177 -2.32 15.27 -4.53
C GLY A 177 -3.79 14.81 -4.40
N LEU A 178 -4.29 14.49 -3.20
CA LEU A 178 -5.66 13.99 -2.96
C LEU A 178 -6.68 15.07 -2.52
N GLY A 179 -6.36 16.36 -2.66
CA GLY A 179 -7.36 17.42 -2.50
C GLY A 179 -7.85 17.69 -1.06
N PHE A 180 -7.25 17.07 -0.03
CA PHE A 180 -7.49 17.50 1.35
C PHE A 180 -6.56 18.67 1.70
N ARG A 181 -7.07 19.89 1.48
CA ARG A 181 -6.39 21.11 1.92
C ARG A 181 -6.42 21.15 3.46
N PRO A 182 -5.28 21.31 4.16
CA PRO A 182 -5.26 21.53 5.61
C PRO A 182 -6.16 22.70 6.06
N GLY A 183 -6.38 23.67 5.17
CA GLY A 183 -7.31 24.78 5.38
C GLY A 183 -8.81 24.45 5.25
N SER A 184 -9.20 23.28 4.75
CA SER A 184 -10.62 22.86 4.67
C SER A 184 -11.16 22.38 6.02
N LEU A 185 -10.34 21.74 6.85
CA LEU A 185 -10.72 21.40 8.23
C LEU A 185 -10.79 22.65 9.13
N MET A 186 -9.90 23.62 8.91
CA MET A 186 -9.89 24.92 9.61
C MET A 186 -11.10 25.81 9.30
N LYS A 187 -11.91 25.51 8.27
CA LYS A 187 -13.10 26.28 7.86
C LYS A 187 -14.42 25.67 8.32
N PHE A 188 -14.42 24.55 9.05
CA PHE A 188 -15.63 24.04 9.69
C PHE A 188 -16.08 25.03 10.77
N ARG A 189 -17.10 25.83 10.46
CA ARG A 189 -17.79 26.66 11.44
C ARG A 189 -18.74 25.78 12.25
N TYR A 190 -18.96 26.11 13.52
CA TYR A 190 -19.90 25.40 14.41
C TYR A 190 -21.27 25.14 13.77
N LYS A 191 -21.73 26.01 12.87
CA LYS A 191 -22.99 25.84 12.12
C LYS A 191 -23.06 24.62 11.18
N HIS A 192 -21.94 23.96 10.87
CA HIS A 192 -21.89 22.76 10.02
C HIS A 192 -21.84 21.46 10.83
N ILE A 193 -21.82 21.55 12.16
CA ILE A 193 -21.85 20.41 13.06
C ILE A 193 -23.18 20.50 13.82
N ARG A 194 -24.05 19.53 13.61
CA ARG A 194 -25.29 19.38 14.39
C ARG A 194 -25.05 18.33 15.46
N LEU A 195 -25.20 18.71 16.71
CA LEU A 195 -25.18 17.76 17.82
C LEU A 195 -26.62 17.32 18.06
N LEU A 196 -26.88 16.04 17.83
CA LEU A 196 -28.17 15.43 18.09
C LEU A 196 -28.06 14.61 19.37
N VAL A 197 -29.04 14.75 20.24
CA VAL A 197 -29.20 13.92 21.42
C VAL A 197 -30.14 12.79 21.03
N VAL A 198 -29.60 11.59 20.87
CA VAL A 198 -30.35 10.41 20.40
C VAL A 198 -30.38 9.39 21.54
N PRO A 199 -31.50 8.67 21.77
CA PRO A 199 -31.52 7.56 22.71
C PRO A 199 -30.47 6.53 22.32
N ASP A 200 -29.72 6.03 23.30
CA ASP A 200 -28.66 5.07 23.06
C ASP A 200 -29.25 3.79 22.43
N PRO A 201 -28.71 3.32 21.29
CA PRO A 201 -29.25 2.15 20.60
C PRO A 201 -29.18 0.87 21.43
N GLU A 202 -28.29 0.79 22.43
CA GLU A 202 -28.19 -0.36 23.33
C GLU A 202 -29.01 -0.18 24.61
N ASN A 203 -29.30 1.07 25.02
CA ASN A 203 -30.14 1.36 26.18
C ASN A 203 -31.03 2.60 25.97
N PRO A 204 -32.29 2.42 25.52
CA PRO A 204 -33.19 3.52 25.16
C PRO A 204 -33.57 4.47 26.32
N SER A 205 -33.23 4.10 27.56
CA SER A 205 -33.45 4.93 28.75
C SER A 205 -32.35 5.97 28.99
N GLN A 206 -31.25 5.90 28.22
CA GLN A 206 -30.14 6.85 28.28
C GLN A 206 -30.00 7.59 26.94
N ASN A 207 -29.60 8.85 27.02
CA ASN A 207 -29.40 9.69 25.84
C ASN A 207 -27.91 9.85 25.56
N THR A 208 -27.50 9.65 24.30
CA THR A 208 -26.12 9.79 23.82
C THR A 208 -26.04 10.95 22.82
N ILE A 209 -24.98 11.75 22.92
CA ILE A 209 -24.74 12.88 22.01
C ILE A 209 -24.00 12.34 20.78
N VAL A 210 -24.65 12.46 19.62
CA VAL A 210 -24.07 12.08 18.33
C VAL A 210 -23.85 13.35 17.51
N ALA A 211 -22.64 13.53 17.01
CA ALA A 211 -22.30 14.64 16.12
C ALA A 211 -22.57 14.25 14.67
N GLU A 212 -23.55 14.89 14.05
CA GLU A 212 -23.78 14.84 12.61
C GLU A 212 -22.96 15.95 11.94
N ILE A 213 -21.99 15.53 11.12
CA ILE A 213 -21.13 16.46 10.39
C ILE A 213 -21.65 16.52 8.95
N THR A 214 -22.26 17.66 8.59
CA THR A 214 -22.71 17.86 7.22
C THR A 214 -21.52 18.32 6.37
N ILE A 215 -20.99 17.41 5.56
CA ILE A 215 -19.96 17.70 4.55
C ILE A 215 -20.70 18.09 3.27
N THR A 216 -20.82 19.39 3.02
CA THR A 216 -21.27 19.88 1.72
C THR A 216 -20.16 19.62 0.69
N TYR A 217 -20.40 18.67 -0.20
CA TYR A 217 -19.65 18.55 -1.44
C TYR A 217 -20.22 19.57 -2.44
N ASP A 218 -19.39 20.48 -2.96
CA ASP A 218 -19.79 21.41 -4.04
C ASP A 218 -20.35 20.68 -5.28
N LYS A 219 -20.06 19.38 -5.42
CA LYS A 219 -20.53 18.51 -6.51
C LYS A 219 -22.01 18.13 -6.46
N LEU A 220 -22.73 18.35 -5.36
CA LEU A 220 -24.17 18.03 -5.27
C LEU A 220 -25.10 19.23 -5.49
N GLN A 221 -24.60 20.47 -5.41
CA GLN A 221 -25.45 21.64 -5.58
C GLN A 221 -25.83 21.94 -7.03
N MET A 222 -25.16 21.34 -8.02
CA MET A 222 -25.51 21.53 -9.43
C MET A 222 -26.64 20.61 -9.94
N ALA A 223 -26.99 19.54 -9.20
CA ALA A 223 -28.10 18.67 -9.56
C ALA A 223 -29.47 19.26 -9.13
N ASP A 224 -29.52 19.92 -7.97
CA ASP A 224 -30.77 20.48 -7.43
C ASP A 224 -31.08 21.91 -7.89
N ALA A 225 -30.15 22.59 -8.58
CA ALA A 225 -30.39 23.91 -9.16
C ALA A 225 -31.08 23.88 -10.54
N ARG A 226 -31.48 22.70 -11.03
CA ARG A 226 -32.18 22.49 -12.32
C ARG A 226 -33.52 21.74 -12.20
N ALA A 227 -34.10 21.67 -10.99
CA ALA A 227 -35.47 21.20 -10.78
C ALA A 227 -36.42 22.38 -10.53
#